data_AF-A0A4Q1DE50-F1
#
_entry.id   AF-A0A4Q1DE50-F1
#
_cell.length_a   1.000
_cell.length_b   1.000
_cell.length_c   1.000
_cell.angle_alpha   90.00
_cell.angle_beta   90.00
_cell.angle_gamma   90.00
#
_symmetry.space_group_name_H-M   'P 1'
#
loop_
_entity.id
_entity.type
_entity.pdbx_description
1 polymer ?
#
loop_
_entity_poly.entity_id
_entity_poly.type
_entity_poly.pdbx_seq_one_letter_code
_entity_poly.pdbx_strand_id
1 'polypeptide(L)' 'MYSEGGTALPVQVSWDTSNPDTRDRELKGLLKACTYCNVKEGWLLTTEEEEIITLNGIQVTVKPMWKWLLEG' A
#
# COMPACT_ATOMS: atom_id res chain seq x y z
N MET A 1 -13.10 -10.14 9.38
CA MET A 1 -13.05 -10.76 8.03
C MET A 1 -14.37 -10.51 7.35
N TYR A 2 -14.36 -10.18 6.06
CA TYR A 2 -15.57 -9.83 5.30
C TYR A 2 -16.54 -11.01 5.32
N SER A 3 -17.79 -10.74 5.70
CA SER A 3 -18.86 -11.73 5.83
C SER A 3 -19.23 -12.43 4.51
N GLU A 4 -18.84 -11.83 3.38
CA GLU A 4 -19.18 -12.27 2.02
C GLU A 4 -18.01 -12.91 1.25
N GLY A 5 -16.89 -13.24 1.92
CA GLY A 5 -15.76 -13.93 1.28
C GLY A 5 -14.80 -13.04 0.47
N GLY A 6 -14.91 -11.71 0.61
CA GLY A 6 -13.95 -10.76 0.00
C GLY A 6 -12.59 -10.75 0.68
N THR A 7 -11.54 -10.54 -0.12
CA THR A 7 -10.17 -10.28 0.36
C THR A 7 -9.99 -8.78 0.57
N ALA A 8 -9.37 -8.36 1.69
CA ALA A 8 -9.06 -6.96 1.90
C ALA A 8 -7.99 -6.49 0.91
N LEU A 9 -8.08 -5.26 0.42
CA LEU A 9 -6.95 -4.55 -0.15
C LEU A 9 -6.58 -3.38 0.77
N PRO A 10 -5.58 -3.53 1.65
CA PRO A 10 -5.05 -2.42 2.42
C PRO A 10 -4.43 -1.38 1.49
N VAL A 11 -4.84 -0.12 1.67
CA VAL A 11 -4.31 1.01 0.92
C VAL A 11 -3.86 2.07 1.92
N GLN A 12 -2.65 2.56 1.73
CA GLN A 12 -2.12 3.73 2.41
C GLN A 12 -1.95 4.86 1.39
N VAL A 13 -2.20 6.09 1.80
CA VAL A 13 -2.07 7.27 0.93
C VAL A 13 -1.14 8.26 1.61
N SER A 14 -0.13 8.73 0.89
CA SER A 14 0.76 9.78 1.35
C SER A 14 0.99 10.80 0.24
N TRP A 15 1.08 12.08 0.60
CA TRP A 15 1.39 13.13 -0.38
C TRP A 15 2.84 13.04 -0.87
N ASP A 16 3.77 12.78 0.05
CA ASP A 16 5.20 12.74 -0.22
C ASP A 16 5.83 11.62 0.61
N THR A 17 6.65 10.80 -0.04
CA THR A 17 7.42 9.71 0.57
C THR A 17 8.91 9.81 0.27
N SER A 18 9.37 10.96 -0.21
CA SER A 18 10.77 11.27 -0.46
C SER A 18 11.60 11.30 0.83
N ASN A 19 11.00 11.69 1.96
CA ASN A 19 11.61 11.59 3.27
C ASN A 19 11.63 10.11 3.73
N PRO A 20 12.82 9.52 3.97
CA PRO A 20 12.93 8.10 4.34
C PRO A 20 12.21 7.72 5.64
N ASP A 21 12.18 8.60 6.64
CA ASP A 21 11.52 8.32 7.93
C ASP A 21 10.00 8.29 7.75
N THR A 22 9.48 9.17 6.89
CA THR A 22 8.06 9.17 6.53
C THR A 22 7.72 7.89 5.78
N ARG A 23 8.51 7.55 4.76
CA ARG A 23 8.33 6.31 3.97
C ARG A 23 8.30 5.07 4.85
N ASP A 24 9.26 4.93 5.77
CA ASP A 24 9.33 3.79 6.68
C ASP A 24 8.10 3.69 7.60
N ARG A 25 7.61 4.83 8.11
CA ARG A 25 6.38 4.86 8.92
C ARG A 25 5.15 4.42 8.11
N GLU A 26 4.99 4.93 6.89
CA GLU A 26 3.86 4.59 6.02
C GLU A 26 3.87 3.10 5.65
N LEU A 27 5.04 2.57 5.26
CA LEU A 27 5.22 1.16 4.95
C LEU A 27 4.96 0.27 6.17
N LYS A 28 5.45 0.64 7.36
CA LYS A 28 5.16 -0.11 8.60
C LYS A 28 3.68 -0.15 8.93
N GLY A 29 2.94 0.94 8.71
CA GLY A 29 1.49 0.97 8.87
C GLY A 29 0.79 0.02 7.91
N LEU A 30 1.16 0.09 6.63
CA LEU A 30 0.59 -0.75 5.58
C LEU A 30 0.85 -2.25 5.83
N LEU A 31 2.08 -2.63 6.19
CA LEU A 31 2.44 -4.02 6.49
C LEU A 31 1.65 -4.57 7.69
N LYS A 32 1.39 -3.76 8.72
CA LYS A 32 0.52 -4.14 9.85
C LYS A 32 -0.92 -4.39 9.38
N ALA A 33 -1.45 -3.55 8.51
CA ALA A 33 -2.78 -3.72 7.95
C ALA A 33 -2.87 -5.01 7.08
N CYS A 34 -1.90 -5.26 6.21
CA CYS A 34 -1.82 -6.50 5.42
C CYS A 34 -1.76 -7.74 6.32
N THR A 35 -0.95 -7.69 7.39
CA THR A 35 -0.84 -8.80 8.35
C THR A 35 -2.16 -9.03 9.09
N TYR A 36 -2.81 -7.96 9.56
CA TYR A 36 -4.10 -8.03 10.26
C TYR A 36 -5.21 -8.59 9.35
N CYS A 37 -5.21 -8.19 8.08
CA CYS A 37 -6.14 -8.68 7.07
C CYS A 37 -5.78 -10.05 6.50
N ASN A 38 -4.62 -10.62 6.86
CA ASN A 38 -4.07 -11.86 6.32
C ASN A 38 -3.94 -11.86 4.78
N VAL A 39 -3.40 -10.78 4.23
CA VAL A 39 -3.17 -10.61 2.78
C VAL A 39 -1.69 -10.40 2.45
N LYS A 40 -1.32 -10.70 1.21
CA LYS A 40 0.08 -10.62 0.72
C LYS A 40 0.31 -9.46 -0.25
N GLU A 41 -0.66 -8.56 -0.36
CA GLU A 41 -0.59 -7.37 -1.18
C GLU A 41 -1.14 -6.15 -0.42
N GLY A 42 -0.64 -4.97 -0.78
CA GLY A 42 -1.12 -3.68 -0.27
C GLY A 42 -0.58 -2.54 -1.12
N TRP A 43 -1.28 -1.41 -1.16
CA TRP A 43 -0.91 -0.29 -2.04
C TRP A 43 -0.50 0.94 -1.25
N LEU A 44 0.51 1.65 -1.75
CA LEU A 44 0.91 2.97 -1.26
C LEU A 44 0.68 3.97 -2.38
N LEU A 45 -0.41 4.74 -2.30
CA LEU A 45 -0.68 5.78 -3.26
C LEU A 45 0.11 7.05 -2.90
N THR A 46 0.85 7.57 -3.87
CA THR A 46 1.68 8.78 -3.75
C THR A 46 1.29 9.82 -4.77
N THR A 47 1.95 10.97 -4.78
CA THR A 47 1.77 11.99 -5.83
C THR A 47 2.45 11.59 -7.14
N GLU A 48 3.70 11.12 -7.08
CA GLU A 48 4.55 10.93 -8.28
C GLU A 48 5.32 9.60 -8.33
N GLU A 49 5.53 8.93 -7.19
CA GLU A 49 6.40 7.75 -7.12
C GLU A 49 5.70 6.48 -7.61
N GLU A 50 6.43 5.66 -8.36
CA GLU A 50 5.99 4.35 -8.82
C GLU A 50 7.08 3.30 -8.58
N GLU A 51 6.74 2.26 -7.81
CA GLU A 51 7.68 1.21 -7.42
C GLU A 51 6.90 -0.05 -7.01
N ILE A 52 7.50 -1.23 -7.17
CA ILE A 52 7.02 -2.45 -6.54
C ILE A 52 8.07 -2.90 -5.53
N ILE A 53 7.69 -2.96 -4.25
CA ILE A 53 8.56 -3.34 -3.15
C ILE A 53 8.04 -4.65 -2.56
N THR A 54 8.92 -5.58 -2.19
CA THR A 54 8.54 -6.77 -1.43
C THR A 54 9.19 -6.74 -0.06
N LEU A 55 8.36 -6.71 0.99
CA LEU A 55 8.80 -6.65 2.39
C LEU A 55 8.06 -7.73 3.19
N ASN A 56 8.79 -8.58 3.91
CA ASN A 56 8.21 -9.66 4.73
C ASN A 56 7.25 -10.58 3.95
N GLY A 57 7.53 -10.80 2.66
CA GLY A 57 6.68 -11.59 1.76
C GLY A 57 5.35 -10.94 1.40
N ILE A 58 5.16 -9.64 1.69
CA ILE A 58 4.05 -8.82 1.24
C ILE A 58 4.55 -7.94 0.08
N GLN A 59 3.83 -7.94 -1.03
CA GLN A 59 4.07 -7.03 -2.14
C GLN A 59 3.38 -5.69 -1.88
N VAL A 60 4.14 -4.61 -1.95
CA VAL A 60 3.64 -3.24 -1.87
C VAL A 60 3.77 -2.59 -3.24
N THR A 61 2.64 -2.21 -3.82
CA THR A 61 2.61 -1.40 -5.06
C THR A 61 2.55 0.06 -4.68
N VAL A 62 3.64 0.78 -4.92
CA VAL A 62 3.70 2.23 -4.82
C VAL A 62 3.26 2.81 -6.16
N LYS A 63 2.26 3.70 -6.16
CA LYS A 63 1.70 4.22 -7.41
C LYS A 63 1.21 5.66 -7.27
N PRO A 64 1.36 6.50 -8.30
CA PRO A 64 0.72 7.82 -8.32
C PRO A 64 -0.80 7.68 -8.25
N MET A 65 -1.45 8.46 -7.38
CA MET A 65 -2.90 8.43 -7.19
C MET A 65 -3.65 8.71 -8.50
N TRP A 66 -3.16 9.64 -9.33
CA TRP A 66 -3.80 9.97 -10.61
C TRP A 66 -3.75 8.80 -11.60
N LYS A 67 -2.70 7.98 -11.59
CA LYS A 67 -2.66 6.75 -12.41
C LYS A 67 -3.66 5.73 -11.93
N TRP A 68 -3.76 5.55 -10.62
CA TRP A 68 -4.76 4.66 -10.03
C TRP A 68 -6.19 5.05 -10.42
N LEU A 69 -6.51 6.34 -10.35
CA LEU A 69 -7.85 6.85 -10.72
C LEU A 69 -8.20 6.64 -12.20
N LEU A 70 -7.21 6.58 -13.09
CA LEU A 70 -7.41 6.38 -14.54
C LEU A 70 -7.55 4.91 -14.95
N GLU A 71 -7.29 3.96 -14.04
CA GLU A 71 -7.42 2.52 -14.30
C GLU A 71 -8.83 1.97 -14.02
N GLY A 72 -9.77 2.85 -13.64
CA GLY A 72 -11.17 2.55 -13.33
C GLY A 72 -12.10 2.51 -14.53
#